data_AF-A0AAV9S101-F1
#
_entry.id   AF-A0AAV9S101-F1
#
_cell.length_a   1.000
_cell.length_b   1.000
_cell.length_c   1.000
_cell.angle_alpha   90.00
_cell.angle_beta   90.00
_cell.angle_gamma   90.00
#
_symmetry.space_group_name_H-M   'P 1'
#
loop_
_entity.id
_entity.type
_entity.pdbx_description
1 polymer ?
#
loop_
_entity_poly.entity_id
_entity_poly.type
_entity_poly.pdbx_seq_one_letter_code
_entity_poly.pdbx_strand_id
1 'polypeptide(L)'
;MLRSGFFAAASFMSYQQCEFNFGAKPFRHPPSVKFSTFNDFASLKPSEKIILPRHRRLALLKQVSIRDNCCTLCCDVMADTELRPCGHGGMCMECALQLETCPLCRQEIQTRVRLIAHVS
;
A
#
# COMPACT_ATOMS: atom_id res chain seq x y z
N MET A 1 20.29 5.40 2.10
CA MET A 1 20.24 6.38 3.20
C MET A 1 18.77 6.56 3.57
N LEU A 2 18.29 5.92 4.64
CA LEU A 2 16.88 6.06 5.06
C LEU A 2 16.67 7.51 5.51
N ARG A 3 15.74 8.22 4.86
CA ARG A 3 15.29 9.55 5.31
C ARG A 3 14.51 9.36 6.61
N SER A 4 15.16 9.53 7.76
CA SER A 4 14.49 9.57 9.06
C SER A 4 13.70 10.88 9.16
N GLY A 5 12.38 10.80 9.29
CA GLY A 5 11.51 11.97 9.43
C GLY A 5 10.10 11.55 9.84
N PHE A 6 9.36 12.47 10.45
CA PHE A 6 7.95 12.27 10.77
C PHE A 6 7.08 12.80 9.63
N PHE A 7 6.10 12.01 9.21
CA PHE A 7 5.18 12.36 8.14
C PHE A 7 3.76 12.33 8.66
N ALA A 8 2.97 13.34 8.32
CA ALA A 8 1.55 13.31 8.58
C ALA A 8 0.90 12.24 7.69
N ALA A 9 0.25 11.25 8.31
CA ALA A 9 -0.45 10.17 7.63
C ALA A 9 -1.88 10.07 8.14
N ALA A 10 -2.80 9.73 7.25
CA ALA A 10 -4.21 9.50 7.59
C ALA A 10 -4.77 8.36 6.75
N SER A 11 -5.76 7.66 7.29
CA SER A 11 -6.45 6.55 6.63
C SER A 11 -7.95 6.80 6.64
N PHE A 12 -8.59 6.45 5.53
CA PHE A 12 -10.02 6.69 5.31
C PHE A 12 -10.71 5.44 4.80
N MET A 13 -11.93 5.25 5.27
CA MET A 13 -12.87 4.33 4.66
C MET A 13 -13.46 4.94 3.37
N SER A 14 -14.14 4.11 2.59
CA SER A 14 -14.79 4.55 1.35
C SER A 14 -15.78 5.70 1.62
N TYR A 15 -15.79 6.67 0.70
CA TYR A 15 -16.71 7.83 0.68
C TYR A 15 -16.54 8.88 1.80
N GLN A 16 -15.41 8.88 2.51
CA GLN A 16 -15.08 9.96 3.45
C GLN A 16 -14.35 11.11 2.74
N GLN A 17 -14.71 12.35 3.09
CA GLN A 17 -14.04 13.57 2.61
C GLN A 17 -13.52 14.36 3.82
N CYS A 18 -12.33 14.92 3.70
CA CYS A 18 -11.69 15.70 4.75
C CYS A 18 -10.81 16.79 4.14
N GLU A 19 -10.63 17.88 4.88
CA GLU A 19 -9.61 18.90 4.62
C GLU A 19 -8.61 18.87 5.77
N PHE A 20 -7.32 18.68 5.44
CA PHE A 20 -6.25 18.77 6.43
C PHE A 20 -5.65 20.17 6.41
N ASN A 21 -5.71 20.85 7.55
CA ASN A 21 -4.96 22.06 7.76
C ASN A 21 -3.66 21.74 8.51
N PHE A 22 -2.53 21.86 7.82
CA PHE A 22 -1.19 21.63 8.36
C PHE A 22 -0.43 22.93 8.69
N GLY A 23 -1.16 24.02 8.87
CA GLY A 23 -0.62 25.38 9.05
C GLY A 23 -0.84 26.29 7.85
N ALA A 24 -1.69 25.89 6.89
CA ALA A 24 -2.06 26.75 5.76
C ALA A 24 -3.04 27.87 6.15
N LYS A 25 -3.84 27.62 7.19
CA LYS A 25 -4.75 28.59 7.82
C LYS A 25 -4.54 28.55 9.35
N PRO A 26 -4.91 29.58 10.12
CA PRO A 26 -4.90 29.51 11.58
C PRO A 26 -5.70 28.29 12.08
N PHE A 27 -5.17 27.57 13.08
CA PHE A 27 -5.88 26.43 13.67
C PHE A 27 -7.10 26.92 14.44
N ARG A 28 -8.23 26.22 14.29
CA ARG A 28 -9.48 26.54 15.02
C ARG A 28 -9.32 26.37 16.54
N HIS A 29 -8.51 25.41 16.96
CA HIS A 29 -8.21 25.09 18.36
C HIS A 29 -6.70 24.90 18.55
N PRO A 30 -5.91 25.99 18.58
CA PRO A 30 -4.47 25.90 18.79
C PRO A 30 -4.15 25.59 20.26
N PRO A 31 -3.06 24.85 20.55
CA PRO A 31 -2.62 24.62 21.91
C PRO A 31 -2.10 25.92 22.55
N SER A 32 -2.21 26.05 23.87
CA SER A 32 -1.75 27.23 24.64
C SER A 32 -0.23 27.34 24.78
N VAL A 33 0.50 26.29 24.38
CA VAL A 33 1.97 26.26 24.39
C VAL A 33 2.53 26.70 23.03
N LYS A 34 3.81 27.08 22.97
CA LYS A 34 4.50 27.29 21.69
C LYS A 34 4.50 25.99 20.90
N PHE A 35 4.09 26.06 19.64
CA PHE A 35 4.08 24.93 18.71
C PHE A 35 4.57 25.39 17.35
N SER A 36 4.96 24.42 16.53
CA SER A 36 5.26 24.64 15.11
C SER A 36 4.31 23.85 14.25
N THR A 37 4.14 24.28 13.01
CA THR A 37 3.27 23.64 12.04
C THR A 37 4.07 22.73 11.10
N PHE A 38 3.39 21.77 10.47
CA PHE A 38 4.04 20.88 9.52
C PHE A 38 4.53 21.66 8.29
N ASN A 39 3.80 22.71 7.88
CA ASN A 39 4.21 23.60 6.79
C ASN A 39 5.49 24.41 7.10
N ASP A 40 5.88 24.56 8.36
CA ASP A 40 7.13 25.25 8.74
C ASP A 40 8.37 24.42 8.39
N PHE A 41 8.23 23.09 8.29
CA PHE A 41 9.34 22.15 8.11
C PHE A 41 9.20 21.23 6.89
N ALA A 42 8.01 21.18 6.26
CA ALA A 42 7.75 20.33 5.12
C ALA A 42 6.95 21.08 4.04
N SER A 43 7.38 20.93 2.79
CA SER A 43 6.71 21.49 1.62
C SER A 43 6.34 20.38 0.64
N LEU A 44 5.09 20.37 0.20
CA LEU A 44 4.62 19.50 -0.89
C LEU A 44 4.62 20.27 -2.20
N LYS A 45 5.08 19.63 -3.28
CA LYS A 45 4.91 20.12 -4.65
C LYS A 45 3.41 20.17 -4.99
N PRO A 46 2.97 21.04 -5.91
CA PRO A 46 1.56 21.10 -6.32
C PRO A 46 0.97 19.74 -6.74
N SER A 47 1.77 18.89 -7.38
CA SER A 47 1.39 17.52 -7.75
C SER A 47 1.18 16.60 -6.55
N GLU A 48 1.94 16.78 -5.46
CA GLU A 48 1.86 15.98 -4.23
C GLU A 48 0.68 16.39 -3.35
N LYS A 49 0.11 17.59 -3.58
CA LYS A 49 -1.12 18.07 -2.90
C LYS A 49 -2.39 17.45 -3.47
N ILE A 50 -2.31 16.72 -4.59
CA ILE A 50 -3.46 16.15 -5.28
C ILE A 50 -3.56 14.67 -4.92
N ILE A 51 -4.58 14.30 -4.15
CA ILE A 51 -4.95 12.90 -3.94
C ILE A 51 -5.88 12.48 -5.08
N LEU A 52 -5.38 11.65 -5.99
CA LEU A 52 -6.17 11.17 -7.11
C LEU A 52 -7.23 10.15 -6.66
N PRO A 53 -8.45 10.18 -7.24
CA PRO A 53 -9.44 9.14 -7.04
C PRO A 53 -8.87 7.76 -7.34
N ARG A 54 -9.32 6.74 -6.60
CA ARG A 54 -8.79 5.37 -6.68
C ARG A 54 -8.64 4.86 -8.12
N HIS A 55 -9.63 5.09 -8.98
CA HIS A 55 -9.59 4.64 -10.39
C HIS A 55 -8.48 5.34 -11.21
N ARG A 56 -8.27 6.66 -11.03
CA ARG A 56 -7.18 7.40 -11.70
C ARG A 56 -5.81 7.02 -11.16
N ARG A 57 -5.71 6.86 -9.85
CA ARG A 57 -4.49 6.36 -9.21
C ARG A 57 -4.14 4.94 -9.70
N LEU A 58 -5.12 4.05 -9.80
CA LEU A 58 -4.93 2.70 -10.35
C LEU A 58 -4.55 2.72 -11.84
N ALA A 59 -5.12 3.63 -12.63
CA ALA A 59 -4.73 3.78 -14.04
C ALA A 59 -3.28 4.26 -14.20
N LEU A 60 -2.82 5.18 -13.35
CA LEU A 60 -1.41 5.61 -13.32
C LEU A 60 -0.49 4.54 -12.74
N LEU A 61 -0.91 3.82 -11.70
CA LEU A 61 -0.15 2.68 -11.15
C LEU A 61 -0.05 1.53 -12.14
N LYS A 62 -1.04 1.31 -13.03
CA LYS A 62 -0.89 0.38 -14.15
C LYS A 62 0.25 0.76 -15.11
N GLN A 63 0.68 2.02 -15.13
CA GLN A 63 1.87 2.47 -15.88
C GLN A 63 3.16 2.37 -15.06
N VAL A 64 3.07 2.20 -13.74
CA VAL A 64 4.21 1.97 -12.84
C VAL A 64 4.17 0.49 -12.47
N SER A 65 4.75 -0.36 -13.32
CA SER A 65 4.84 -1.80 -13.09
C SER A 65 5.36 -2.10 -11.67
N ILE A 66 4.44 -2.40 -10.75
CA ILE A 66 4.79 -3.18 -9.56
C ILE A 66 5.27 -4.48 -10.17
N ARG A 67 6.57 -4.74 -10.12
CA ARG A 67 7.24 -5.92 -10.69
C ARG A 67 6.25 -7.09 -10.72
N ASP A 68 5.74 -7.41 -11.91
CA ASP A 68 4.49 -8.19 -12.07
C ASP A 68 4.54 -9.58 -11.41
N ASN A 69 5.73 -10.00 -10.97
CA ASN A 69 6.01 -11.30 -10.38
C ASN A 69 6.45 -11.24 -8.91
N CYS A 70 6.38 -10.11 -8.19
CA CYS A 70 6.70 -10.09 -6.75
C CYS A 70 5.54 -10.62 -5.89
N CYS A 71 5.85 -11.25 -4.76
CA CYS A 71 4.87 -11.69 -3.78
C CYS A 71 4.06 -10.49 -3.27
N THR A 72 2.74 -10.59 -3.34
CA THR A 72 1.80 -9.53 -2.93
C THR A 72 1.71 -9.32 -1.41
N LEU A 73 2.30 -10.21 -0.61
CA LEU A 73 2.30 -10.16 0.85
C LEU A 73 3.58 -9.55 1.42
N CYS A 74 4.76 -10.05 1.03
CA CYS A 74 6.03 -9.49 1.51
C CYS A 74 6.61 -8.41 0.59
N CYS A 75 6.19 -8.33 -0.67
CA CYS A 75 6.72 -7.42 -1.69
C CYS A 75 8.25 -7.52 -1.90
N ASP A 76 8.86 -8.63 -1.49
CA ASP A 76 10.31 -8.82 -1.48
C ASP A 76 10.76 -9.84 -2.55
N VAL A 77 10.32 -11.09 -2.41
CA VAL A 77 10.68 -12.20 -3.30
C VAL A 77 9.64 -12.45 -4.39
N MET A 78 10.00 -13.26 -5.40
CA MET A 78 9.10 -13.63 -6.50
C MET A 78 7.91 -14.45 -5.99
N ALA A 79 6.72 -14.17 -6.50
CA ALA A 79 5.53 -14.99 -6.36
C ALA A 79 5.73 -16.28 -7.17
N ASP A 80 5.85 -17.38 -6.46
CA ASP A 80 6.18 -18.69 -7.02
C ASP A 80 5.25 -19.79 -6.51
N THR A 81 4.10 -19.45 -5.93
CA THR A 81 3.21 -20.43 -5.29
C THR A 81 1.77 -20.27 -5.74
N GLU A 82 1.14 -21.39 -6.06
CA GLU A 82 -0.29 -21.54 -6.35
C GLU A 82 -0.98 -22.27 -5.18
N LEU A 83 -2.12 -21.75 -4.74
CA LEU A 83 -2.96 -22.35 -3.70
C LEU A 83 -4.02 -23.25 -4.33
N ARG A 84 -4.12 -24.50 -3.87
CA ARG A 84 -5.17 -25.44 -4.31
C ARG A 84 -6.19 -25.69 -3.21
N PRO A 85 -7.47 -25.88 -3.56
CA PRO A 85 -7.99 -26.09 -4.92
C PRO A 85 -8.35 -24.81 -5.71
N CYS A 86 -8.25 -23.61 -5.12
CA CYS A 86 -8.76 -22.39 -5.77
C CYS A 86 -7.94 -21.88 -6.96
N GLY A 87 -6.69 -22.33 -7.12
CA GLY A 87 -5.80 -21.94 -8.22
C GLY A 87 -5.23 -20.52 -8.12
N HIS A 88 -5.44 -19.82 -7.01
CA HIS A 88 -4.94 -18.45 -6.86
C HIS A 88 -3.44 -18.43 -6.52
N GLY A 89 -2.69 -17.57 -7.21
CA GLY A 89 -1.26 -17.32 -6.97
C GLY A 89 -0.97 -15.88 -6.54
N GLY A 90 0.28 -15.43 -6.72
CA GLY A 90 0.73 -14.09 -6.32
C GLY A 90 1.39 -14.04 -4.94
N MET A 91 1.76 -15.19 -4.38
CA MET A 91 2.47 -15.31 -3.10
C MET A 91 3.76 -16.12 -3.30
N CYS A 92 4.79 -15.82 -2.51
CA CYS A 92 5.92 -16.73 -2.38
C CYS A 92 5.57 -17.88 -1.44
N MET A 93 6.34 -18.96 -1.50
CA MET A 93 6.09 -20.15 -0.67
C MET A 93 6.09 -19.82 0.83
N GLU A 94 7.02 -18.98 1.29
CA GLU A 94 7.13 -18.63 2.71
C GLU A 94 5.88 -17.93 3.24
N CYS A 95 5.35 -16.93 2.50
CA CYS A 95 4.11 -16.27 2.88
C CYS A 95 2.89 -17.20 2.72
N ALA A 96 2.86 -18.06 1.70
CA ALA A 96 1.75 -18.99 1.49
C ALA A 96 1.60 -20.00 2.64
N LEU A 97 2.71 -20.42 3.26
CA LEU A 97 2.71 -21.33 4.42
C LEU A 97 2.09 -20.73 5.68
N GLN A 98 2.03 -19.39 5.79
CA GLN A 98 1.43 -18.69 6.95
C GLN A 98 -0.09 -18.55 6.85
N LEU A 99 -0.72 -19.04 5.78
CA LEU A 99 -2.14 -18.85 5.49
C LEU A 99 -2.88 -20.17 5.61
N GLU A 100 -4.03 -20.21 6.27
CA GLU A 100 -4.93 -21.38 6.28
C GLU A 100 -6.01 -21.28 5.19
N THR A 101 -6.41 -20.05 4.87
CA THR A 101 -7.43 -19.73 3.85
C THR A 101 -6.86 -18.79 2.80
N CYS A 102 -7.28 -18.95 1.55
CA CYS A 102 -6.87 -18.09 0.44
C CYS A 102 -7.26 -16.63 0.71
N PRO A 103 -6.33 -15.65 0.65
CA PRO A 103 -6.64 -14.25 0.94
C PRO A 103 -7.49 -13.59 -0.17
N LEU A 104 -7.58 -14.22 -1.34
CA LEU A 104 -8.29 -13.71 -2.51
C LEU A 104 -9.75 -14.17 -2.55
N CYS A 105 -10.02 -15.44 -2.25
CA CYS A 105 -11.38 -16.02 -2.31
C CYS A 105 -11.89 -16.64 -1.02
N ARG A 106 -11.09 -16.64 0.06
CA ARG A 106 -11.40 -17.23 1.38
C ARG A 106 -11.61 -18.75 1.40
N GLN A 107 -11.33 -19.44 0.30
CA GLN A 107 -11.38 -20.89 0.24
C GLN A 107 -10.25 -21.51 1.06
N GLU A 108 -10.53 -22.59 1.78
CA GLU A 108 -9.55 -23.34 2.57
C GLU A 108 -8.42 -23.87 1.69
N ILE A 109 -7.18 -23.73 2.15
CA ILE A 109 -5.98 -24.13 1.40
C ILE A 109 -5.64 -25.57 1.76
N GLN A 110 -5.81 -26.46 0.79
CA GLN A 110 -5.48 -27.88 0.95
C GLN A 110 -4.01 -28.14 0.62
N THR A 111 -3.51 -27.58 -0.48
CA THR A 111 -2.11 -27.76 -0.91
C THR A 111 -1.53 -26.48 -1.50
N ARG A 112 -0.21 -26.34 -1.40
CA ARG A 112 0.58 -25.21 -1.92
C ARG A 112 1.59 -25.77 -2.91
N VAL A 113 1.51 -25.33 -4.16
CA VAL A 113 2.35 -25.85 -5.24
C VAL A 113 3.31 -24.77 -5.67
N ARG A 114 4.61 -25.08 -5.64
CA ARG A 114 5.64 -24.17 -6.15
C ARG A 114 5.66 -24.24 -7.68
N LEU A 115 5.47 -23.08 -8.33
CA LEU A 115 5.54 -22.95 -9.77
C LEU A 115 7.00 -22.80 -10.19
N ILE A 116 7.50 -23.77 -10.96
CA ILE A 116 8.81 -23.68 -11.60
C ILE A 116 8.58 -22.95 -12.93
N ALA A 117 9.06 -21.72 -13.05
CA ALA A 117 9.03 -21.03 -14.32
C ALA A 117 9.92 -21.79 -15.32
N HIS A 118 9.31 -22.41 -16.33
CA HIS A 118 10.04 -22.79 -17.53
C HIS A 118 10.51 -21.50 -18.20
N VAL A 119 11.80 -21.23 -18.10
CA VAL A 119 12.46 -20.22 -18.94
C VAL A 119 12.58 -20.87 -20.32
N SER A 120 11.66 -20.54 -21.21
CA SER A 120 11.75 -20.81 -22.65
C SER A 120 12.03 -19.50 -23.37
#